data_AF-A0A968HDW2-F1
#
_entry.id   AF-A0A968HDW2-F1
#
_cell.length_a   1.000
_cell.length_b   1.000
_cell.length_c   1.000
_cell.angle_alpha   90.00
_cell.angle_beta   90.00
_cell.angle_gamma   90.00
#
_symmetry.space_group_name_H-M   'P 1'
#
loop_
_entity.id
_entity.type
_entity.pdbx_description
1 polymer ?
#
loop_
_entity_poly.entity_id
_entity_poly.type
_entity_poly.pdbx_seq_one_letter_code
_entity_poly.pdbx_strand_id
1 'polypeptide(L)' 'MFGLGMPELVVILVVVMFLFGGKRLPELASGMGKAIRNFKKASIESDEVDVPTRQRVTEGSSREKEKSGANA' A
#
# COMPACT_ATOMS: atom_id res chain seq x y z
N MET A 1 19.24 -26.78 -17.45
CA MET A 1 20.53 -26.25 -16.97
C MET A 1 20.57 -24.72 -16.85
N PHE A 2 19.44 -24.03 -16.65
CA PHE A 2 19.42 -22.61 -16.28
C PHE A 2 18.15 -22.37 -15.48
N GLY A 3 18.21 -22.65 -14.17
CA GLY A 3 17.17 -22.21 -13.26
C GLY A 3 17.49 -20.77 -12.89
N LEU A 4 16.58 -19.84 -13.17
CA LEU A 4 16.69 -18.48 -12.65
C LEU A 4 16.57 -18.57 -11.13
N GLY A 5 17.71 -18.59 -10.45
CA GLY A 5 17.79 -18.56 -9.01
C GLY A 5 17.68 -17.15 -8.48
N MET A 6 17.61 -17.04 -7.16
CA MET A 6 17.72 -15.74 -6.48
C MET A 6 18.99 -14.96 -6.85
N PRO A 7 20.17 -15.59 -7.01
CA PRO A 7 21.38 -14.86 -7.41
C PRO A 7 21.24 -14.14 -8.76
N GLU A 8 20.68 -14.80 -9.77
CA GLU A 8 20.50 -14.24 -11.11
C GLU A 8 19.50 -13.08 -11.10
N LEU A 9 18.40 -13.20 -10.35
CA LEU A 9 17.43 -12.11 -10.19
C LEU A 9 18.03 -10.88 -9.52
N VAL A 10 18.91 -11.06 -8.53
CA VAL A 10 19.61 -9.95 -7.88
C VAL A 10 20.55 -9.25 -8.85
N VAL A 11 21.29 -9.98 -9.68
CA VAL A 11 22.16 -9.38 -10.71
C VAL A 11 21.35 -8.54 -11.70
N ILE A 12 20.24 -9.08 -12.20
CA ILE A 12 19.34 -8.34 -13.10
C ILE A 12 18.79 -7.09 -12.41
N LEU A 13 18.35 -7.22 -11.16
CA LEU A 13 17.85 -6.09 -10.37
C LEU A 13 18.90 -4.98 -10.24
N VAL A 14 20.16 -5.32 -9.99
CA VAL A 14 21.27 -4.35 -9.91
C VAL A 14 21.49 -3.64 -11.24
N VAL A 15 21.48 -4.36 -12.37
CA VAL A 15 21.62 -3.76 -13.71
C VAL A 15 20.47 -2.79 -13.99
N VAL A 16 19.23 -3.20 -13.73
CA VAL A 16 18.05 -2.34 -13.87
C VAL A 16 18.16 -1.11 -12.95
N MET A 17 18.63 -1.28 -11.72
CA MET A 17 18.87 -0.18 -10.78
C MET A 17 19.93 0.80 -11.29
N PHE A 18 20.95 0.32 -12.01
CA PHE A 18 21.97 1.19 -12.62
C PHE A 18 21.41 2.00 -13.79
N LEU A 19 20.59 1.38 -14.64
CA LEU A 19 20.01 2.03 -15.81
C LEU A 19 18.93 3.06 -15.44
N PHE A 20 18.03 2.68 -14.54
CA PHE A 20 16.88 3.51 -14.16
C PHE A 20 17.14 4.33 -12.89
N GLY A 21 18.09 3.93 -12.05
CA GLY A 21 18.39 4.56 -10.76
C GLY A 21 17.51 4.02 -9.62
N GLY A 22 18.09 4.04 -8.40
CA GLY A 22 17.47 3.59 -7.14
C GLY A 22 16.05 4.11 -6.85
N LYS A 23 15.74 5.31 -7.35
CA LYS A 23 14.51 6.03 -7.04
C LYS A 23 13.39 5.78 -8.06
N ARG A 24 13.72 5.41 -9.30
CA ARG A 24 12.73 5.29 -10.38
C ARG A 24 11.92 4.00 -10.30
N LEU A 25 12.54 2.89 -9.90
CA LEU A 25 11.83 1.62 -9.69
C LEU A 25 10.67 1.73 -8.69
N PRO A 26 10.88 2.23 -7.45
CA PRO A 26 9.80 2.36 -6.47
C PRO A 26 8.77 3.43 -6.87
N GLU A 27 9.18 4.49 -7.58
CA GLU A 27 8.28 5.53 -8.09
C GLU A 27 7.31 4.97 -9.15
N LEU A 28 7.84 4.21 -10.12
CA LEU A 28 7.05 3.51 -11.13
C LEU A 28 6.13 2.45 -10.51
N ALA A 29 6.67 1.63 -9.59
CA ALA A 29 5.90 0.61 -8.90
C ALA A 29 4.76 1.20 -8.05
N SER A 30 4.98 2.36 -7.40
CA SER A 30 3.95 3.05 -6.63
C SER A 30 2.81 3.56 -7.52
N GLY A 31 3.14 4.10 -8.70
CA GLY A 31 2.15 4.54 -9.69
C GLY A 31 1.35 3.36 -10.25
N MET A 32 2.03 2.32 -10.72
CA MET A 32 1.40 1.08 -11.21
C MET A 32 0.55 0.39 -10.13
N GLY A 33 1.05 0.29 -8.91
CA GLY A 33 0.34 -0.37 -7.81
C GLY A 33 -0.96 0.35 -7.45
N LYS A 34 -0.97 1.69 -7.45
CA LYS A 34 -2.19 2.48 -7.27
C LYS A 34 -3.17 2.26 -8.43
N ALA A 35 -2.69 2.24 -9.67
CA ALA A 35 -3.51 1.99 -10.85
C ALA A 35 -4.15 0.59 -10.81
N ILE A 36 -3.35 -0.45 -10.53
CA ILE A 36 -3.83 -1.84 -10.41
C ILE A 36 -4.84 -1.97 -9.26
N ARG A 37 -4.58 -1.32 -8.10
CA ARG A 37 -5.49 -1.33 -6.95
C ARG A 37 -6.83 -0.67 -7.29
N ASN A 38 -6.81 0.47 -7.96
CA ASN A 38 -8.02 1.17 -8.36
C ASN A 38 -8.79 0.40 -9.44
N PHE A 39 -8.07 -0.19 -10.41
CA PHE A 39 -8.65 -1.05 -11.44
C PHE A 39 -9.34 -2.26 -10.81
N LYS A 40 -8.64 -2.97 -9.91
CA LYS A 40 -9.22 -4.10 -9.16
C LYS A 40 -10.43 -3.70 -8.33
N LYS A 41 -10.40 -2.53 -7.69
CA LYS A 41 -11.54 -2.01 -6.93
C LYS A 41 -12.76 -1.76 -7.83
N ALA A 42 -12.56 -1.09 -8.96
CA ALA A 42 -13.62 -0.80 -9.93
C ALA A 42 -14.20 -2.08 -10.56
N SER A 43 -13.35 -3.07 -10.87
CA SER A 43 -13.81 -4.37 -11.39
C SER A 43 -14.60 -5.18 -10.38
N ILE A 44 -14.25 -5.13 -9.09
CA ILE A 44 -14.96 -5.87 -8.02
C ILE A 44 -16.26 -5.15 -7.61
N GLU A 45 -16.24 -3.82 -7.54
CA GLU A 45 -17.42 -3.00 -7.19
C GLU A 45 -18.50 -3.00 -8.28
N SER A 46 -18.17 -3.50 -9.49
CA SER A 46 -19.15 -3.76 -10.55
C SER A 46 -19.97 -5.04 -10.33
N ASP A 47 -19.50 -5.96 -9.47
CA ASP A 47 -20.16 -7.25 -9.20
C ASP A 47 -20.86 -7.32 -7.82
N GLU A 48 -20.58 -6.40 -6.88
CA GLU A 48 -21.17 -6.45 -5.53
C GLU A 48 -21.54 -5.06 -5.00
N VAL A 49 -22.83 -4.88 -4.69
CA VAL A 49 -23.37 -3.71 -3.97
C VAL A 49 -22.87 -3.74 -2.52
N ASP A 50 -22.31 -2.61 -2.09
CA ASP A 50 -22.05 -2.20 -0.70
C ASP A 50 -20.89 -2.91 0.05
N VAL A 51 -19.84 -2.15 0.43
CA VAL A 51 -19.41 -1.86 1.82
C VAL A 51 -18.18 -0.92 1.76
N PRO A 52 -18.24 0.32 2.28
CA PRO A 52 -17.08 1.21 2.36
C PRO A 52 -16.09 0.73 3.42
N THR A 53 -15.06 -0.01 3.01
CA THR A 53 -13.96 -0.42 3.90
C THR A 53 -13.10 0.78 4.30
N ARG A 54 -13.45 1.33 5.46
CA ARG A 54 -12.55 1.59 6.60
C ARG A 54 -11.39 2.55 6.37
N GLN A 55 -11.68 3.85 6.40
CA GLN A 55 -10.73 4.88 6.83
C GLN A 55 -11.09 5.35 8.25
N ARG A 56 -10.66 4.57 9.24
CA ARG A 56 -10.69 4.93 10.68
C ARG A 56 -9.39 4.43 11.31
N VAL A 57 -8.27 4.99 10.91
CA VAL A 57 -7.05 4.99 11.72
C VAL A 57 -6.44 6.38 11.56
N THR A 58 -6.11 7.01 12.68
CA THR A 58 -5.55 8.36 12.86
C THR A 58 -6.56 9.52 12.78
N GLU A 59 -7.36 9.69 13.84
CA GLU A 59 -7.57 10.98 14.54
C GLU A 59 -8.68 10.81 15.60
N GLY A 60 -8.36 11.12 16.86
CA GLY A 60 -9.37 11.20 17.94
C GLY A 60 -9.07 10.48 19.26
N SER A 61 -7.81 10.28 19.66
CA SER A 61 -7.46 9.88 21.04
C SER A 61 -7.31 11.09 21.97
N SER A 62 -8.26 12.03 21.94
CA SER A 62 -8.24 13.22 22.81
C SER A 62 -9.65 13.74 23.04
N ARG A 63 -10.35 13.17 24.04
CA ARG A 63 -11.42 13.78 24.87
C ARG A 63 -12.16 12.68 25.64
N GLU A 64 -11.49 12.05 26.61
CA GLU A 64 -12.16 11.27 27.66
C GLU A 64 -11.38 11.35 28.97
N LYS A 65 -11.16 12.59 29.45
CA LYS A 65 -10.80 12.89 30.84
C LYS A 65 -11.51 14.18 31.26
N GLU A 66 -12.84 14.18 31.28
CA GLU A 66 -13.61 15.32 31.79
C GLU A 66 -14.98 14.91 32.37
N LYS A 67 -15.06 13.82 33.16
CA LYS A 67 -16.25 13.51 33.99
C LYS A 67 -16.05 12.34 34.99
N SER A 68 -14.93 12.32 35.72
CA SER A 68 -14.76 11.40 36.87
C SER A 68 -14.37 12.14 38.16
N GLY A 69 -14.72 13.41 38.25
CA GLY A 69 -14.74 14.18 39.49
C GLY A 69 -16.11 14.83 39.63
N ALA A 70 -16.67 14.76 40.84
CA ALA A 70 -17.96 15.33 41.27
C ALA A 70 -19.23 14.51 40.92
N ASN A 71 -19.55 13.55 41.78
CA ASN A 71 -20.60 13.80 42.78
C ASN A 71 -20.36 12.87 43.97
N ALA A 72 -19.77 13.45 45.01
CA ALA A 72 -19.92 13.06 46.40
C ALA A 72 -21.01 13.95 47.01
#